data_AF-A0A497S2K2-F1
#
_entry.id   AF-A0A497S2K2-F1
#
_cell.length_a   1.000
_cell.length_b   1.000
_cell.length_c   1.000
_cell.angle_alpha   90.00
_cell.angle_beta   90.00
_cell.angle_gamma   90.00
#
_symmetry.space_group_name_H-M   'P 1'
#
loop_
_entity.id
_entity.type
_entity.pdbx_description
1 polymer ?
#
loop_
_entity_poly.entity_id
_entity_poly.type
_entity_poly.pdbx_seq_one_letter_code
_entity_poly.pdbx_strand_id
1 'polypeptide(L)'
;MLNEVTKVSRDGKEIFLIGAAHVSMESVNLVREVIEEENPDIIAVELDKQRYDSLLNERKWDETEIHNVIRTGRIYLFLLQLLLTNFQRRIGDELGVKPGSEMLRAIELARERGIEIALVDRDIGITLKRAFKKMSLREKFKLFLGFFSGILEKEEINDEILERLKDKDVMTEMMEELSREMPSIKDVLIDERDRYIANGIINLEGEKIVAVVGAGHVDGIKKFIESKNGKKGIDDLEEIPKSGNWLKYTGYLIPVIFLSIVGWGFYTNGAELTIEMLYKWFLINGSLSALGVILALGHPLSVITAFLAAPFTSLNPTLAAGWFAGLTEMWMRRPRVKDFDGLFRLNRMRDYWENRVTRILMVIVFANIGSSIGTFIALSYLALLL
;
A
#
# COMPACT_ATOMS: atom_id res chain seq x y z
N MET A 1 -24.58 -5.74 19.66
CA MET A 1 -25.42 -4.82 18.85
C MET A 1 -24.48 -3.87 18.12
N LEU A 2 -23.89 -4.32 17.01
CA LEU A 2 -23.13 -3.50 16.08
C LEU A 2 -24.11 -3.13 14.97
N ASN A 3 -24.52 -1.86 14.88
CA ASN A 3 -25.22 -1.21 13.76
C ASN A 3 -25.88 0.10 14.26
N GLU A 4 -25.09 1.12 14.60
CA GLU A 4 -25.61 2.45 14.93
C GLU A 4 -25.66 3.31 13.68
N VAL A 5 -26.87 3.49 13.13
CA VAL A 5 -27.13 4.52 12.12
C VAL A 5 -27.04 5.87 12.81
N THR A 6 -26.09 6.70 12.38
CA THR A 6 -25.91 8.03 12.94
C THR A 6 -26.59 9.07 12.06
N LYS A 7 -27.64 9.71 12.58
CA LYS A 7 -28.33 10.79 11.88
C LYS A 7 -27.67 12.15 12.19
N VAL A 8 -27.40 12.92 11.14
CA VAL A 8 -26.83 14.26 11.21
C VAL A 8 -27.64 15.19 10.31
N SER A 9 -27.86 16.43 10.73
CA SER A 9 -28.55 17.43 9.91
C SER A 9 -27.64 18.63 9.65
N ARG A 10 -27.53 19.03 8.38
CA ARG A 10 -26.72 20.19 7.98
C ARG A 10 -27.33 20.90 6.79
N ASP A 11 -27.42 22.24 6.86
CA ASP A 11 -27.89 23.09 5.75
C ASP A 11 -29.24 22.63 5.15
N GLY A 12 -30.15 22.13 5.99
CA GLY A 12 -31.46 21.61 5.58
C GLY A 12 -31.46 20.15 5.08
N LYS A 13 -30.29 19.49 5.04
CA LYS A 13 -30.14 18.09 4.61
C LYS A 13 -30.21 17.14 5.80
N GLU A 14 -30.83 15.98 5.61
CA GLU A 14 -30.79 14.83 6.50
C GLU A 14 -29.77 13.81 5.99
N ILE A 15 -28.76 13.52 6.81
CA ILE A 15 -27.65 12.63 6.45
C ILE A 15 -27.66 11.44 7.42
N PHE A 16 -27.76 10.23 6.88
CA PHE A 16 -27.71 8.97 7.61
C PHE A 16 -26.36 8.31 7.37
N LEU A 17 -25.50 8.27 8.38
CA LEU A 17 -24.21 7.60 8.32
C LEU A 17 -24.38 6.16 8.80
N ILE A 18 -24.13 5.21 7.91
CA ILE A 18 -24.13 3.78 8.20
C ILE A 18 -22.68 3.32 8.35
N GLY A 19 -22.30 2.98 9.58
CA GLY A 19 -21.00 2.39 9.89
C GLY A 19 -20.94 0.91 9.54
N ALA A 20 -20.31 0.56 8.42
CA ALA A 20 -20.04 -0.80 8.03
C ALA A 20 -18.84 -1.35 8.81
N ALA A 21 -19.09 -2.33 9.69
CA ALA A 21 -18.02 -3.19 10.20
C ALA A 21 -17.74 -4.19 9.08
N HIS A 22 -16.80 -3.85 8.21
CA HIS A 22 -16.49 -4.67 7.05
C HIS A 22 -16.34 -6.12 7.47
N VAL A 23 -17.12 -6.98 6.82
CA VAL A 23 -17.21 -8.42 7.05
C VAL A 23 -18.29 -8.83 8.08
N SER A 24 -19.47 -8.21 8.04
CA SER A 24 -20.65 -8.67 8.81
C SER A 24 -21.90 -8.70 7.95
N MET A 25 -22.64 -9.81 8.00
CA MET A 25 -23.92 -9.94 7.30
C MET A 25 -24.98 -9.03 7.94
N GLU A 26 -24.87 -8.76 9.24
CA GLU A 26 -25.70 -7.79 9.93
C GLU A 26 -25.53 -6.38 9.34
N SER A 27 -24.30 -5.96 9.00
CA SER A 27 -24.06 -4.66 8.36
C SER A 27 -24.66 -4.58 6.94
N VAL A 28 -24.62 -5.66 6.17
CA VAL A 28 -25.26 -5.73 4.84
C VAL A 28 -26.78 -5.58 4.95
N ASN A 29 -27.40 -6.26 5.93
CA ASN A 29 -28.84 -6.17 6.15
C ASN A 29 -29.28 -4.79 6.62
N LEU A 30 -28.51 -4.15 7.51
CA LEU A 30 -28.78 -2.78 7.94
C LEU A 30 -28.75 -1.80 6.76
N VAL A 31 -27.73 -1.90 5.89
CA VAL A 31 -27.66 -1.06 4.69
C VAL A 31 -28.92 -1.18 3.86
N ARG A 32 -29.45 -2.41 3.70
CA ARG A 32 -30.73 -2.64 3.04
C ARG A 32 -31.85 -1.92 3.79
N GLU A 33 -32.10 -2.29 5.05
CA GLU A 33 -33.20 -1.75 5.86
C GLU A 33 -33.26 -0.22 5.84
N VAL A 34 -32.14 0.46 6.07
CA VAL A 34 -32.08 1.92 6.11
C VAL A 34 -32.36 2.54 4.73
N ILE A 35 -31.79 2.00 3.65
CA ILE A 35 -32.04 2.53 2.30
C ILE A 35 -33.51 2.33 1.92
N GLU A 36 -34.11 1.21 2.32
CA GLU A 36 -35.51 0.90 2.00
C GLU A 36 -36.50 1.74 2.81
N GLU A 37 -36.21 2.00 4.08
CA GLU A 37 -37.04 2.81 4.98
C GLU A 37 -36.91 4.30 4.69
N GLU A 38 -35.69 4.80 4.52
CA GLU A 38 -35.45 6.24 4.39
C GLU A 38 -35.71 6.76 2.99
N ASN A 39 -35.58 5.92 1.97
CA ASN A 39 -35.75 6.25 0.55
C ASN A 39 -35.01 7.57 0.17
N PRO A 40 -33.68 7.57 0.25
CA PRO A 40 -32.87 8.78 0.05
C PRO A 40 -32.83 9.24 -1.41
N ASP A 41 -32.50 10.51 -1.61
CA ASP A 41 -32.24 11.08 -2.94
C ASP A 41 -30.90 10.59 -3.51
N ILE A 42 -29.90 10.44 -2.63
CA ILE A 42 -28.54 10.07 -2.98
C ILE A 42 -28.00 9.03 -1.99
N ILE A 43 -27.33 8.01 -2.52
CA ILE A 43 -26.55 7.05 -1.76
C ILE A 43 -25.06 7.36 -1.96
N ALA A 44 -24.39 7.78 -0.88
CA ALA A 44 -22.95 8.00 -0.86
C ALA A 44 -22.21 6.73 -0.39
N VAL A 45 -21.12 6.38 -1.05
CA VAL A 45 -20.29 5.22 -0.68
C VAL A 45 -18.83 5.61 -0.54
N GLU A 46 -18.16 5.07 0.50
CA GLU A 46 -16.72 5.27 0.76
C GLU A 46 -15.83 4.50 -0.24
N LEU A 47 -15.94 4.88 -1.52
CA LEU A 47 -15.19 4.29 -2.61
C LEU A 47 -14.66 5.39 -3.52
N ASP A 48 -13.44 5.18 -4.02
CA ASP A 48 -12.94 5.91 -5.18
C ASP A 48 -13.39 5.22 -6.48
N LYS A 49 -13.19 5.89 -7.61
CA LYS A 49 -13.60 5.37 -8.93
C LYS A 49 -12.97 4.02 -9.26
N GLN A 50 -11.70 3.82 -8.91
CA GLN A 50 -10.98 2.58 -9.21
C GLN A 50 -11.55 1.41 -8.40
N ARG A 51 -11.82 1.62 -7.11
CA ARG A 51 -12.43 0.61 -6.23
C ARG A 51 -13.89 0.33 -6.60
N TYR A 52 -14.67 1.35 -6.94
CA TYR A 52 -16.02 1.18 -7.47
C TYR A 52 -16.03 0.30 -8.72
N ASP A 53 -15.16 0.61 -9.70
CA ASP A 53 -15.06 -0.19 -10.92
C ASP A 53 -14.58 -1.62 -10.65
N SER A 54 -13.73 -1.83 -9.63
CA SER A 54 -13.19 -3.14 -9.22
C SER A 54 -14.17 -3.99 -8.42
N LEU A 55 -15.12 -3.38 -7.71
CA LEU A 55 -16.21 -4.09 -7.04
C LEU A 55 -17.27 -4.55 -8.03
N LEU A 56 -17.52 -3.76 -9.07
CA LEU A 56 -18.51 -4.05 -10.10
C LEU A 56 -18.04 -5.04 -11.16
N ASN A 57 -16.82 -4.81 -11.63
CA ASN A 57 -16.15 -5.73 -12.53
C ASN A 57 -15.09 -6.36 -11.65
N GLU A 58 -15.10 -7.68 -11.45
CA GLU A 58 -13.96 -8.38 -10.85
C GLU A 58 -12.71 -8.06 -11.69
N ARG A 59 -12.03 -6.95 -11.39
CA ARG A 59 -10.98 -6.41 -12.25
C ARG A 59 -9.87 -7.44 -12.27
N LYS A 60 -9.65 -8.03 -13.44
CA LYS A 60 -8.55 -8.93 -13.68
C LYS A 60 -7.33 -8.06 -13.94
N TRP A 61 -6.36 -8.11 -13.02
CA TRP A 61 -5.04 -7.55 -13.30
C TRP A 61 -4.51 -8.15 -14.61
N ASP A 62 -3.83 -7.33 -15.41
CA ASP A 62 -3.23 -7.80 -16.65
C ASP A 62 -1.74 -7.47 -16.73
N GLU A 63 -1.09 -8.01 -17.77
CA GLU A 63 0.34 -7.88 -18.00
C GLU A 63 0.80 -6.42 -18.16
N THR A 64 -0.06 -5.57 -18.71
CA THR A 64 0.21 -4.15 -18.95
C THR A 64 0.33 -3.39 -17.64
N GLU A 65 -0.50 -3.70 -16.66
CA GLU A 65 -0.47 -3.07 -15.34
C GLU A 65 0.82 -3.39 -14.58
N ILE A 66 1.29 -4.65 -14.61
CA ILE A 66 2.57 -5.02 -14.01
C ILE A 66 3.73 -4.32 -14.70
N HIS A 67 3.76 -4.30 -16.04
CA HIS A 67 4.82 -3.63 -16.78
C HIS A 67 4.92 -2.14 -16.37
N ASN A 68 3.78 -1.48 -16.23
CA ASN A 68 3.70 -0.11 -15.77
C ASN A 68 4.16 0.04 -14.32
N VAL A 69 3.77 -0.86 -13.41
CA VAL A 69 4.22 -0.84 -12.01
C VAL A 69 5.74 -0.99 -11.91
N ILE A 70 6.33 -1.91 -12.69
CA ILE A 70 7.78 -2.13 -12.74
C ILE A 70 8.49 -0.88 -13.24
N ARG A 71 8.07 -0.34 -14.38
CA ARG A 71 8.71 0.82 -15.02
C ARG A 71 8.57 2.10 -14.20
N THR A 72 7.47 2.26 -13.48
CA THR A 72 7.22 3.45 -12.64
C THR A 72 7.85 3.35 -11.25
N GLY A 73 8.55 2.26 -10.93
CA GLY A 73 9.20 2.05 -9.63
C GLY A 73 8.22 1.90 -8.47
N ARG A 74 6.93 1.65 -8.74
CA ARG A 74 5.86 1.56 -7.72
C ARG A 74 5.67 0.14 -7.17
N ILE A 75 6.65 -0.73 -7.39
CA ILE A 75 6.60 -2.16 -7.06
C ILE A 75 6.33 -2.39 -5.56
N TYR A 76 7.00 -1.65 -4.69
CA TYR A 76 6.83 -1.79 -3.25
C TYR A 76 5.41 -1.42 -2.79
N LEU A 77 4.85 -0.35 -3.35
CA LEU A 77 3.48 0.08 -3.05
C LEU A 77 2.46 -0.93 -3.56
N PHE A 78 2.70 -1.48 -4.75
CA PHE A 78 1.84 -2.52 -5.32
C PHE A 78 1.88 -3.81 -4.50
N LEU A 79 3.08 -4.26 -4.09
CA LEU A 79 3.23 -5.44 -3.24
C LEU A 79 2.54 -5.23 -1.88
N LEU A 80 2.68 -4.05 -1.28
CA LEU A 80 1.98 -3.69 -0.04
C LEU A 80 0.46 -3.71 -0.22
N GLN A 81 -0.06 -3.12 -1.28
CA GLN A 81 -1.50 -3.15 -1.60
C GLN A 81 -1.99 -4.59 -1.73
N LEU A 82 -1.25 -5.43 -2.46
CA LEU A 82 -1.60 -6.82 -2.65
C LEU A 82 -1.66 -7.59 -1.33
N LEU A 83 -0.68 -7.37 -0.45
CA LEU A 83 -0.64 -7.97 0.89
C LEU A 83 -1.86 -7.55 1.72
N LEU A 84 -2.16 -6.24 1.77
CA LEU A 84 -3.30 -5.71 2.51
C LEU A 84 -4.64 -6.24 1.98
N THR A 85 -4.82 -6.28 0.65
CA THR A 85 -6.03 -6.83 0.03
C THR A 85 -6.21 -8.31 0.35
N ASN A 86 -5.15 -9.12 0.30
CA ASN A 86 -5.24 -10.54 0.68
C ASN A 86 -5.49 -10.74 2.17
N PHE A 87 -4.91 -9.89 3.04
CA PHE A 87 -5.18 -9.92 4.48
C PHE A 87 -6.65 -9.61 4.79
N GLN A 88 -7.19 -8.53 4.21
CA GLN A 88 -8.61 -8.16 4.33
C GLN A 88 -9.53 -9.28 3.83
N ARG A 89 -9.18 -9.89 2.69
CA ARG A 89 -9.93 -11.02 2.13
C ARG A 89 -9.93 -12.23 3.04
N ARG A 90 -8.78 -12.58 3.63
CA ARG A 90 -8.68 -13.74 4.54
C ARG A 90 -9.60 -13.57 5.74
N ILE A 91 -9.64 -12.38 6.34
CA ILE A 91 -10.62 -12.05 7.40
C ILE A 91 -12.06 -12.17 6.86
N GLY A 92 -12.28 -11.69 5.63
CA GLY A 92 -13.50 -11.86 4.83
C GLY A 92 -14.03 -13.30 4.77
N ASP A 93 -13.18 -14.19 4.26
CA ASP A 93 -13.51 -15.59 3.99
C ASP A 93 -13.80 -16.37 5.28
N GLU A 94 -13.07 -16.11 6.38
CA GLU A 94 -13.28 -16.76 7.69
C GLU A 94 -14.62 -16.35 8.33
N LEU A 95 -15.07 -15.13 8.09
CA LEU A 95 -16.34 -14.60 8.61
C LEU A 95 -17.51 -14.80 7.61
N GLY A 96 -17.27 -15.42 6.46
CA GLY A 96 -18.30 -15.76 5.46
C GLY A 96 -18.88 -14.57 4.69
N VAL A 97 -18.24 -13.40 4.73
CA VAL A 97 -18.72 -12.17 4.08
C VAL A 97 -17.61 -11.60 3.20
N LYS A 98 -17.90 -11.29 1.93
CA LYS A 98 -16.89 -10.65 1.06
C LYS A 98 -16.63 -9.23 1.56
N PRO A 99 -15.37 -8.78 1.73
CA PRO A 99 -15.09 -7.40 2.07
C PRO A 99 -15.73 -6.43 1.07
N GLY A 100 -16.37 -5.38 1.56
CA GLY A 100 -17.09 -4.42 0.72
C GLY A 100 -18.49 -4.87 0.28
N SER A 101 -19.02 -5.97 0.83
CA SER A 101 -20.41 -6.42 0.57
C SER A 101 -21.43 -5.36 0.97
N GLU A 102 -21.16 -4.56 2.01
CA GLU A 102 -22.03 -3.49 2.47
C GLU A 102 -22.15 -2.39 1.41
N MET A 103 -21.01 -1.97 0.85
CA MET A 103 -20.95 -0.98 -0.23
C MET A 103 -21.55 -1.52 -1.52
N LEU A 104 -21.27 -2.77 -1.87
CA LEU A 104 -21.85 -3.42 -3.06
C LEU A 104 -23.37 -3.48 -2.94
N ARG A 105 -23.90 -3.84 -1.77
CA ARG A 105 -25.35 -3.87 -1.55
C ARG A 105 -25.99 -2.50 -1.68
N ALA A 106 -25.33 -1.45 -1.20
CA ALA A 106 -25.79 -0.07 -1.39
C ALA A 106 -25.85 0.31 -2.87
N ILE A 107 -24.82 -0.07 -3.65
CA ILE A 107 -24.75 0.18 -5.10
C ILE A 107 -25.84 -0.60 -5.86
N GLU A 108 -26.09 -1.85 -5.50
CA GLU A 108 -27.17 -2.67 -6.08
C GLU A 108 -28.54 -2.01 -5.86
N LEU A 109 -28.85 -1.67 -4.60
CA LEU A 109 -30.12 -1.04 -4.23
C LEU A 109 -30.32 0.31 -4.92
N ALA A 110 -29.26 1.11 -5.03
CA ALA A 110 -29.32 2.38 -5.73
C ALA A 110 -29.69 2.19 -7.20
N ARG A 111 -29.12 1.18 -7.87
CA ARG A 111 -29.45 0.84 -9.27
C ARG A 111 -30.86 0.27 -9.42
N GLU A 112 -31.27 -0.63 -8.54
CA GLU A 112 -32.61 -1.23 -8.54
C GLU A 112 -33.71 -0.16 -8.41
N ARG A 113 -33.44 0.88 -7.62
CA ARG A 113 -34.41 1.96 -7.31
C ARG A 113 -34.20 3.24 -8.12
N GLY A 114 -33.16 3.31 -8.96
CA GLY A 114 -32.85 4.51 -9.74
C GLY A 114 -32.37 5.71 -8.91
N ILE A 115 -31.77 5.44 -7.74
CA ILE A 115 -31.20 6.46 -6.84
C ILE A 115 -29.78 6.81 -7.31
N GLU A 116 -29.41 8.08 -7.20
CA GLU A 116 -28.07 8.55 -7.57
C GLU A 116 -27.00 7.98 -6.62
N ILE A 117 -25.86 7.57 -7.19
CA ILE A 117 -24.70 7.06 -6.43
C ILE A 117 -23.60 8.12 -6.44
N ALA A 118 -23.16 8.52 -5.24
CA ALA A 118 -22.03 9.40 -5.05
C ALA A 118 -20.81 8.65 -4.50
N LEU A 119 -19.66 8.79 -5.17
CA LEU A 119 -18.38 8.28 -4.71
C LEU A 119 -17.70 9.37 -3.88
N VAL A 120 -17.54 9.16 -2.58
CA VAL A 120 -17.11 10.22 -1.65
C VAL A 120 -15.71 10.03 -1.08
N ASP A 121 -14.92 9.09 -1.60
CA ASP A 121 -13.57 8.83 -1.10
C ASP A 121 -12.46 9.19 -2.10
N ARG A 122 -11.29 9.47 -1.55
CA ARG A 122 -10.08 9.85 -2.29
C ARG A 122 -9.45 8.61 -2.94
N ASP A 123 -8.75 8.83 -4.06
CA ASP A 123 -7.87 7.83 -4.66
C ASP A 123 -6.93 7.22 -3.60
N ILE A 124 -7.05 5.91 -3.42
CA ILE A 124 -6.27 5.17 -2.41
C ILE A 124 -4.76 5.29 -2.65
N GLY A 125 -4.33 5.43 -3.90
CA GLY A 125 -2.93 5.65 -4.27
C GLY A 125 -2.41 7.01 -3.79
N ILE A 126 -3.21 8.08 -3.86
CA ILE A 126 -2.90 9.39 -3.27
C ILE A 126 -2.82 9.25 -1.74
N THR A 127 -3.83 8.65 -1.12
CA THR A 127 -3.90 8.41 0.33
C THR A 127 -2.65 7.71 0.86
N LEU A 128 -2.27 6.57 0.26
CA LEU A 128 -1.10 5.80 0.67
C LEU A 128 0.22 6.55 0.44
N LYS A 129 0.36 7.26 -0.69
CA LYS A 129 1.56 8.09 -0.95
C LYS A 129 1.71 9.23 0.04
N ARG A 130 0.60 9.86 0.42
CA ARG A 130 0.58 10.93 1.43
C ARG A 130 1.00 10.38 2.80
N ALA A 131 0.43 9.26 3.22
CA ALA A 131 0.77 8.60 4.48
C ALA A 131 2.27 8.31 4.53
N PHE A 132 2.80 7.68 3.48
CA PHE A 132 4.22 7.32 3.41
C PHE A 132 5.16 8.55 3.37
N LYS A 133 4.72 9.66 2.74
CA LYS A 133 5.53 10.88 2.68
C LYS A 133 5.52 11.67 3.98
N LYS A 134 4.41 11.69 4.71
CA LYS A 134 4.32 12.37 6.01
C LYS A 134 5.06 11.62 7.12
N MET A 135 5.20 10.30 7.00
CA MET A 135 5.96 9.49 7.96
C MET A 135 7.40 9.98 8.15
N SER A 136 7.76 10.11 9.43
CA SER A 136 9.13 10.21 9.90
C SER A 136 9.95 8.94 9.58
N LEU A 137 11.28 9.07 9.61
CA LEU A 137 12.17 7.91 9.43
C LEU A 137 11.96 6.84 10.50
N ARG A 138 11.57 7.24 11.73
CA ARG A 138 11.27 6.32 12.83
C ARG A 138 10.01 5.51 12.55
N GLU A 139 8.92 6.15 12.12
CA GLU A 139 7.68 5.45 11.74
C GLU A 139 7.92 4.49 10.57
N LYS A 140 8.72 4.90 9.56
CA LYS A 140 9.10 4.02 8.45
C LYS A 140 9.87 2.78 8.92
N PHE A 141 10.80 2.96 9.85
CA PHE A 141 11.57 1.86 10.41
C PHE A 141 10.69 0.94 11.27
N LYS A 142 9.78 1.48 12.09
CA LYS A 142 8.81 0.69 12.85
C LYS A 142 7.87 -0.10 11.94
N LEU A 143 7.34 0.52 10.90
CA LEU A 143 6.51 -0.16 9.89
C LEU A 143 7.26 -1.31 9.23
N PHE A 144 8.53 -1.06 8.86
CA PHE A 144 9.40 -2.09 8.31
C PHE A 144 9.58 -3.23 9.31
N LEU A 145 9.97 -2.95 10.56
CA LEU A 145 10.16 -3.99 11.58
C LEU A 145 8.87 -4.77 11.87
N GLY A 146 7.73 -4.09 12.04
CA GLY A 146 6.43 -4.71 12.28
C GLY A 146 5.99 -5.63 11.15
N PHE A 147 6.29 -5.25 9.91
CA PHE A 147 6.07 -6.11 8.75
C PHE A 147 6.92 -7.38 8.80
N PHE A 148 8.21 -7.27 9.14
CA PHE A 148 9.09 -8.44 9.24
C PHE A 148 8.82 -9.30 10.47
N SER A 149 8.39 -8.72 11.60
CA SER A 149 8.00 -9.48 12.79
C SER A 149 6.71 -10.28 12.54
N GLY A 150 5.70 -9.67 11.93
CA GLY A 150 4.46 -10.35 11.54
C GLY A 150 4.66 -11.43 10.46
N ILE A 151 5.76 -11.39 9.70
CA ILE A 151 6.17 -12.46 8.78
C ILE A 151 6.84 -13.64 9.51
N LEU A 152 7.56 -13.36 10.60
CA LEU A 152 8.27 -14.36 11.40
C LEU A 152 7.35 -15.07 12.39
N GLU A 153 6.30 -14.37 12.86
CA GLU A 153 5.27 -14.93 13.70
C GLU A 153 4.26 -15.73 12.85
N LYS A 154 4.31 -17.05 13.00
CA LYS A 154 3.19 -17.94 12.67
C LYS A 154 2.08 -17.75 13.72
N GLU A 155 1.50 -16.57 13.81
CA GLU A 155 0.20 -16.48 14.48
C GLU A 155 -0.85 -16.91 13.46
N GLU A 156 -1.21 -18.20 13.55
CA GLU A 156 -2.53 -18.61 13.10
C GLU A 156 -3.52 -17.73 13.85
N ILE A 157 -4.24 -16.89 13.11
CA ILE A 157 -5.35 -16.11 13.63
C ILE A 157 -6.29 -17.11 14.29
N ASN A 158 -6.23 -17.20 15.61
CA ASN A 158 -7.02 -18.15 16.38
C ASN A 158 -8.43 -17.57 16.58
N ASP A 159 -9.43 -18.42 16.76
CA ASP A 159 -10.81 -17.99 16.99
C ASP A 159 -10.91 -17.01 18.18
N GLU A 160 -10.03 -17.16 19.18
CA GLU A 160 -9.91 -16.25 20.32
C GLU A 160 -9.46 -14.83 19.92
N ILE A 161 -8.56 -14.69 18.95
CA ILE A 161 -8.13 -13.38 18.42
C ILE A 161 -9.27 -12.75 17.62
N LEU A 162 -9.98 -13.55 16.81
CA LEU A 162 -11.15 -13.07 16.07
C LEU A 162 -12.27 -12.60 17.00
N GLU A 163 -12.49 -13.31 18.10
CA GLU A 163 -13.49 -12.94 19.10
C GLU A 163 -13.08 -11.68 19.87
N ARG A 164 -11.79 -11.53 20.20
CA ARG A 164 -11.25 -10.29 20.77
C ARG A 164 -11.31 -9.10 19.80
N LEU A 165 -11.13 -9.32 18.49
CA LEU A 165 -11.26 -8.27 17.47
C LEU A 165 -12.69 -7.77 17.29
N LYS A 166 -13.70 -8.54 17.73
CA LYS A 166 -15.10 -8.11 17.77
C LYS A 166 -15.40 -7.17 18.95
N ASP A 167 -14.51 -7.11 19.94
CA ASP A 167 -14.64 -6.23 21.08
C ASP A 167 -14.27 -4.78 20.70
N LYS A 168 -15.19 -3.84 20.96
CA LYS A 168 -15.01 -2.42 20.67
C LYS A 168 -13.84 -1.83 21.46
N ASP A 169 -13.62 -2.30 22.67
CA ASP A 169 -12.61 -1.73 23.55
C ASP A 169 -11.21 -2.13 23.08
N VAL A 170 -11.04 -3.36 22.58
CA VAL A 170 -9.77 -3.85 22.00
C VAL A 170 -9.45 -3.13 20.70
N MET A 171 -10.43 -2.99 19.79
CA MET A 171 -10.21 -2.26 18.53
C MET A 171 -9.85 -0.80 18.79
N THR A 172 -10.53 -0.16 19.76
CA THR A 172 -10.25 1.22 20.15
C THR A 172 -8.83 1.34 20.74
N GLU A 173 -8.43 0.42 21.62
CA GLU A 173 -7.10 0.38 22.21
C GLU A 173 -6.01 0.19 21.15
N MET A 174 -6.21 -0.73 20.19
CA MET A 174 -5.29 -0.95 19.07
C MET A 174 -5.17 0.29 18.18
N MET A 175 -6.28 0.97 17.89
CA MET A 175 -6.28 2.20 17.10
C MET A 175 -5.62 3.37 17.85
N GLU A 176 -5.78 3.45 19.17
CA GLU A 176 -5.08 4.41 20.02
C GLU A 176 -3.58 4.13 20.09
N GLU A 177 -3.17 2.87 20.18
CA GLU A 177 -1.78 2.47 20.17
C GLU A 177 -1.13 2.76 18.80
N LEU A 178 -1.81 2.41 17.70
CA LEU A 178 -1.39 2.79 16.34
C LEU A 178 -1.28 4.31 16.20
N SER A 179 -2.24 5.06 16.77
CA SER A 179 -2.23 6.52 16.75
C SER A 179 -1.04 7.11 17.51
N ARG A 180 -0.62 6.48 18.61
CA ARG A 180 0.56 6.89 19.39
C ARG A 180 1.87 6.53 18.68
N GLU A 181 1.94 5.33 18.13
CA GLU A 181 3.16 4.78 17.53
C GLU A 181 3.43 5.31 16.12
N MET A 182 2.36 5.57 15.36
CA MET A 182 2.37 5.99 13.96
C MET A 182 1.37 7.14 13.69
N PRO A 183 1.54 8.31 14.34
CA PRO A 183 0.62 9.43 14.23
C PRO A 183 0.41 9.91 12.79
N SER A 184 1.43 9.81 11.92
CA SER A 184 1.32 10.19 10.52
C SER A 184 0.37 9.28 9.71
N ILE A 185 0.22 8.01 10.12
CA ILE A 185 -0.75 7.09 9.51
C ILE A 185 -2.15 7.53 9.89
N LYS A 186 -2.40 7.74 11.18
CA LYS A 186 -3.71 8.17 11.68
C LYS A 186 -4.15 9.47 11.01
N ASP A 187 -3.26 10.46 10.99
CA ASP A 187 -3.53 11.76 10.37
C ASP A 187 -3.99 11.61 8.91
N VAL A 188 -3.37 10.74 8.12
CA VAL A 188 -3.70 10.61 6.68
C VAL A 188 -4.82 9.61 6.38
N LEU A 189 -4.80 8.43 7.02
CA LEU A 189 -5.74 7.36 6.74
C LEU A 189 -7.08 7.55 7.44
N ILE A 190 -7.10 8.31 8.54
CA ILE A 190 -8.31 8.59 9.31
C ILE A 190 -8.63 10.08 9.21
N ASP A 191 -7.86 10.97 9.84
CA ASP A 191 -8.29 12.37 10.03
C ASP A 191 -8.48 13.14 8.71
N GLU A 192 -7.53 13.04 7.77
CA GLU A 192 -7.66 13.62 6.42
C GLU A 192 -8.76 12.96 5.61
N ARG A 193 -8.91 11.64 5.76
CA ARG A 193 -9.85 10.84 4.98
C ARG A 193 -11.28 11.12 5.41
N ASP A 194 -11.54 11.22 6.70
CA ASP A 194 -12.80 11.65 7.29
C ASP A 194 -13.19 13.04 6.78
N ARG A 195 -12.22 13.96 6.71
CA ARG A 195 -12.44 15.29 6.17
C ARG A 195 -12.82 15.27 4.69
N TYR A 196 -12.15 14.44 3.90
CA TYR A 196 -12.43 14.27 2.48
C TYR A 196 -13.84 13.71 2.26
N ILE A 197 -14.18 12.63 2.96
CA ILE A 197 -15.49 11.97 2.90
C ILE A 197 -16.61 12.91 3.35
N ALA A 198 -16.44 13.57 4.49
CA ALA A 198 -17.41 14.53 5.01
C ALA A 198 -17.65 15.67 4.01
N ASN A 199 -16.60 16.22 3.41
CA ASN A 199 -16.74 17.27 2.40
C ASN A 199 -17.47 16.78 1.15
N GLY A 200 -17.15 15.57 0.68
CA GLY A 200 -17.85 14.90 -0.42
C GLY A 200 -19.35 14.80 -0.15
N ILE A 201 -19.74 14.34 1.05
CA ILE A 201 -21.14 14.21 1.46
C ILE A 201 -21.86 15.57 1.56
N ILE A 202 -21.22 16.58 2.18
CA ILE A 202 -21.83 17.91 2.40
C ILE A 202 -22.17 18.61 1.08
N ASN A 203 -21.36 18.37 0.04
CA ASN A 203 -21.49 19.02 -1.26
C ASN A 203 -22.48 18.35 -2.22
N LEU A 204 -23.09 17.21 -1.85
CA LEU A 204 -24.07 16.52 -2.70
C LEU A 204 -25.39 17.31 -2.83
N GLU A 205 -26.00 17.32 -4.01
CA GLU A 205 -27.24 18.04 -4.28
C GLU A 205 -28.48 17.16 -3.97
N GLY A 206 -28.72 16.89 -2.68
CA GLY A 206 -29.90 16.14 -2.21
C GLY A 206 -30.33 16.57 -0.79
N GLU A 207 -31.61 16.38 -0.46
CA GLU A 207 -32.17 16.69 0.86
C GLU A 207 -31.99 15.53 1.83
N LYS A 208 -32.13 14.29 1.34
CA LYS A 208 -31.95 13.08 2.13
C LYS A 208 -30.83 12.21 1.55
N ILE A 209 -29.77 12.00 2.34
CA ILE A 209 -28.56 11.28 1.92
C ILE A 209 -28.31 10.12 2.88
N VAL A 210 -28.09 8.92 2.32
CA VAL A 210 -27.57 7.77 3.07
C VAL A 210 -26.12 7.55 2.68
N ALA A 211 -25.20 7.60 3.64
CA ALA A 211 -23.78 7.38 3.42
C ALA A 211 -23.33 6.06 4.06
N VAL A 212 -22.80 5.14 3.25
CA VAL A 212 -22.23 3.86 3.70
C VAL A 212 -20.72 4.00 3.78
N VAL A 213 -20.21 4.01 5.01
CA VAL A 213 -18.80 4.28 5.35
C VAL A 213 -18.27 3.25 6.33
N GLY A 214 -16.96 3.08 6.43
CA GLY A 214 -16.34 2.21 7.41
C GLY A 214 -16.64 2.69 8.83
N ALA A 215 -16.91 1.76 9.75
CA ALA A 215 -17.31 2.09 11.12
C ALA A 215 -16.32 3.02 11.85
N GLY A 216 -15.01 2.87 11.58
CA GLY A 216 -13.96 3.73 12.17
C GLY A 216 -13.99 5.20 11.72
N HIS A 217 -14.71 5.52 10.64
CA HIS A 217 -14.78 6.87 10.06
C HIS A 217 -16.03 7.65 10.52
N VAL A 218 -17.05 6.97 11.06
CA VAL A 218 -18.37 7.56 11.36
C VAL A 218 -18.24 8.77 12.30
N ASP A 219 -17.53 8.62 13.41
CA ASP A 219 -17.40 9.69 14.42
C ASP A 219 -16.62 10.90 13.89
N GLY A 220 -15.57 10.67 13.11
CA GLY A 220 -14.78 11.73 12.49
C GLY A 220 -15.59 12.48 11.45
N ILE A 221 -16.29 11.75 10.57
CA ILE A 221 -17.19 12.32 9.55
C ILE A 221 -18.28 13.15 10.22
N LYS A 222 -18.96 12.62 11.24
CA LYS A 222 -19.99 13.35 12.00
C LYS A 222 -19.45 14.68 12.52
N LYS A 223 -18.31 14.65 13.21
CA LYS A 223 -17.67 15.87 13.76
C LYS A 223 -17.39 16.89 12.66
N PHE A 224 -16.92 16.46 11.49
CA PHE A 224 -16.67 17.37 10.36
C PHE A 224 -17.97 17.95 9.77
N ILE A 225 -19.00 17.12 9.60
CA ILE A 225 -20.34 17.55 9.13
C ILE A 225 -21.00 18.50 10.12
N GLU A 226 -20.78 18.39 11.43
CA GLU A 226 -21.32 19.35 12.40
C GLU A 226 -20.45 20.63 12.50
N SER A 227 -19.19 20.56 12.08
CA SER A 227 -18.26 21.69 12.19
C SER A 227 -18.56 22.84 11.21
N LYS A 228 -18.36 24.09 11.65
CA LYS A 228 -18.46 25.28 10.77
C LYS A 228 -17.46 25.25 9.59
N ASN A 229 -16.37 24.51 9.73
CA ASN A 229 -15.31 24.38 8.72
C ASN A 229 -15.53 23.24 7.70
N GLY A 230 -16.63 22.49 7.78
CA GLY A 230 -16.88 21.34 6.90
C GLY A 230 -16.89 21.65 5.39
N LYS A 231 -17.12 22.92 5.00
CA LYS A 231 -17.07 23.40 3.61
C LYS A 231 -15.71 23.90 3.15
N LYS A 232 -14.66 23.85 4.00
CA LYS A 232 -13.31 24.23 3.56
C LYS A 232 -12.87 23.28 2.44
N GLY A 233 -12.26 23.82 1.38
CA GLY A 233 -11.84 23.05 0.21
C GLY A 233 -10.91 21.87 0.58
N ILE A 234 -10.98 20.82 -0.21
CA ILE A 234 -10.19 19.58 -0.07
C ILE A 234 -8.96 19.56 -0.99
N ASP A 235 -8.68 20.65 -1.71
CA ASP A 235 -7.58 20.74 -2.68
C ASP A 235 -6.22 20.36 -2.06
N ASP A 236 -6.00 20.71 -0.79
CA ASP A 236 -4.79 20.38 -0.05
C ASP A 236 -4.65 18.88 0.29
N LEU A 237 -5.76 18.12 0.21
CA LEU A 237 -5.81 16.68 0.43
C LEU A 237 -5.55 15.87 -0.84
N GLU A 238 -5.73 16.47 -2.02
CA GLU A 238 -5.46 15.84 -3.32
C GLU A 238 -4.01 15.99 -3.75
N GLU A 239 -3.34 17.07 -3.34
CA GLU A 239 -1.93 17.26 -3.63
C GLU A 239 -1.05 16.28 -2.85
N ILE A 240 -0.03 15.68 -3.45
CA ILE A 240 0.93 14.86 -2.70
C ILE A 240 2.00 15.80 -2.11
N PRO A 241 2.28 15.77 -0.78
CA PRO A 241 3.31 16.61 -0.17
C PRO A 241 4.61 16.58 -0.96
N LYS A 242 5.14 17.75 -1.29
CA LYS A 242 6.41 17.86 -2.01
C LYS A 242 7.50 17.32 -1.11
N SER A 243 8.24 16.30 -1.58
CA SER A 243 9.48 15.90 -0.91
C SER A 243 10.48 17.04 -1.04
N GLY A 244 11.22 17.35 0.01
CA GLY A 244 12.29 18.35 -0.07
C GLY A 244 13.23 18.03 -1.24
N ASN A 245 13.53 19.02 -2.08
CA ASN A 245 14.38 18.84 -3.26
C ASN A 245 15.75 18.22 -2.92
N TRP A 246 16.21 18.37 -1.69
CA TRP A 246 17.46 17.80 -1.19
C TRP A 246 17.50 16.26 -1.24
N LEU A 247 16.37 15.57 -1.04
CA LEU A 247 16.28 14.09 -1.18
C LEU A 247 16.58 13.61 -2.61
N LYS A 248 16.40 14.46 -3.63
CA LYS A 248 16.78 14.11 -5.01
C LYS A 248 18.29 14.04 -5.16
N TYR A 249 19.02 14.81 -4.37
CA TYR A 249 20.48 14.88 -4.41
C TYR A 249 21.15 13.84 -3.50
N THR A 250 20.46 13.33 -2.46
CA THR A 250 21.01 12.27 -1.60
C THR A 250 21.29 10.98 -2.37
N GLY A 251 20.55 10.70 -3.45
CA GLY A 251 20.84 9.57 -4.34
C GLY A 251 22.21 9.65 -5.01
N TYR A 252 22.76 10.86 -5.20
CA TYR A 252 24.09 11.07 -5.78
C TYR A 252 25.22 11.01 -4.75
N LEU A 253 24.89 10.94 -3.45
CA LEU A 253 25.89 10.83 -2.39
C LEU A 253 26.73 9.55 -2.53
N ILE A 254 26.08 8.42 -2.82
CA ILE A 254 26.75 7.13 -3.00
C ILE A 254 27.77 7.17 -4.16
N PRO A 255 27.40 7.61 -5.38
CA PRO A 255 28.36 7.78 -6.47
C PRO A 255 29.52 8.71 -6.14
N VAL A 256 29.24 9.84 -5.49
CA VAL A 256 30.28 10.81 -5.10
C VAL A 256 31.26 10.17 -4.12
N ILE A 257 30.77 9.55 -3.05
CA ILE A 257 31.62 8.85 -2.06
C ILE A 257 32.45 7.76 -2.73
N PHE A 258 31.83 6.95 -3.59
CA PHE A 258 32.53 5.89 -4.32
C PHE A 258 33.67 6.46 -5.17
N LEU A 259 33.39 7.48 -6.00
CA LEU A 259 34.39 8.12 -6.85
C LEU A 259 35.49 8.80 -6.04
N SER A 260 35.16 9.40 -4.89
CA SER A 260 36.14 9.99 -3.98
C SER A 260 37.08 8.94 -3.39
N ILE A 261 36.55 7.80 -2.92
CA ILE A 261 37.34 6.70 -2.36
C ILE A 261 38.26 6.10 -3.43
N VAL A 262 37.71 5.79 -4.61
CA VAL A 262 38.49 5.21 -5.72
C VAL A 262 39.54 6.20 -6.26
N GLY A 263 39.17 7.48 -6.41
CA GLY A 263 40.09 8.52 -6.87
C GLY A 263 41.22 8.80 -5.87
N TRP A 264 40.91 8.78 -4.57
CA TRP A 264 41.93 8.90 -3.53
C TRP A 264 42.87 7.69 -3.53
N GLY A 265 42.33 6.47 -3.61
CA GLY A 265 43.12 5.24 -3.69
C GLY A 265 44.06 5.22 -4.90
N PHE A 266 43.61 5.72 -6.05
CA PHE A 266 44.46 5.89 -7.22
C PHE A 266 45.58 6.89 -6.97
N TYR A 267 45.28 8.02 -6.32
CA TYR A 267 46.27 9.06 -6.04
C TYR A 267 47.36 8.60 -5.06
N THR A 268 47.01 7.83 -4.03
CA THR A 268 47.97 7.40 -3.00
C THR A 268 48.71 6.10 -3.34
N ASN A 269 48.03 5.13 -3.96
CA ASN A 269 48.51 3.75 -4.11
C ASN A 269 48.56 3.28 -5.57
N GLY A 270 48.15 4.12 -6.54
CA GLY A 270 48.27 3.84 -7.96
C GLY A 270 47.22 2.87 -8.53
N ALA A 271 47.51 2.36 -9.73
CA ALA A 271 46.53 1.63 -10.55
C ALA A 271 46.19 0.23 -10.00
N GLU A 272 47.13 -0.43 -9.33
CA GLU A 272 46.94 -1.81 -8.84
C GLU A 272 45.85 -1.88 -7.77
N LEU A 273 45.95 -1.06 -6.71
CA LEU A 273 44.91 -0.96 -5.68
C LEU A 273 43.57 -0.53 -6.28
N THR A 274 43.59 0.42 -7.22
CA THR A 274 42.37 0.92 -7.88
C THR A 274 41.61 -0.21 -8.60
N ILE A 275 42.32 -1.08 -9.31
CA ILE A 275 41.73 -2.24 -9.99
C ILE A 275 41.15 -3.22 -8.96
N GLU A 276 41.86 -3.47 -7.86
CA GLU A 276 41.35 -4.32 -6.78
C GLU A 276 40.07 -3.74 -6.18
N MET A 277 40.02 -2.43 -5.92
CA MET A 277 38.84 -1.74 -5.39
C MET A 277 37.64 -1.88 -6.32
N LEU A 278 37.83 -1.67 -7.63
CA LEU A 278 36.76 -1.85 -8.62
C LEU A 278 36.28 -3.31 -8.70
N TYR A 279 37.21 -4.27 -8.63
CA TYR A 279 36.87 -5.69 -8.63
C TYR A 279 36.07 -6.09 -7.39
N LYS A 280 36.47 -5.61 -6.20
CA LYS A 280 35.78 -5.87 -4.93
C LYS A 280 34.40 -5.21 -4.90
N TRP A 281 34.29 -3.97 -5.40
CA TRP A 281 33.00 -3.30 -5.58
C TRP A 281 32.04 -4.15 -6.41
N PHE A 282 32.53 -4.62 -7.56
CA PHE A 282 31.78 -5.43 -8.50
C PHE A 282 31.31 -6.73 -7.86
N LEU A 283 32.22 -7.47 -7.22
CA LEU A 283 31.89 -8.75 -6.59
C LEU A 283 30.92 -8.60 -5.42
N ILE A 284 31.14 -7.66 -4.50
CA ILE A 284 30.30 -7.51 -3.30
C ILE A 284 28.88 -7.10 -3.71
N ASN A 285 28.73 -6.06 -4.56
CA ASN A 285 27.42 -5.62 -5.02
C ASN A 285 26.71 -6.70 -5.84
N GLY A 286 27.40 -7.26 -6.83
CA GLY A 286 26.85 -8.28 -7.71
C GLY A 286 26.39 -9.51 -6.93
N SER A 287 27.24 -10.05 -6.05
CA SER A 287 26.95 -11.30 -5.33
C SER A 287 25.78 -11.15 -4.36
N LEU A 288 25.67 -10.02 -3.65
CA LEU A 288 24.57 -9.81 -2.72
C LEU A 288 23.24 -9.57 -3.43
N SER A 289 23.24 -8.86 -4.56
CA SER A 289 22.04 -8.73 -5.40
C SER A 289 21.60 -10.08 -5.98
N ALA A 290 22.55 -10.87 -6.48
CA ALA A 290 22.32 -12.23 -6.96
C ALA A 290 21.77 -13.15 -5.86
N LEU A 291 22.31 -13.07 -4.65
CA LEU A 291 21.80 -13.79 -3.48
C LEU A 291 20.35 -13.41 -3.19
N GLY A 292 19.99 -12.13 -3.30
CA GLY A 292 18.60 -11.68 -3.21
C GLY A 292 17.69 -12.38 -4.22
N VAL A 293 18.11 -12.49 -5.48
CA VAL A 293 17.33 -13.22 -6.51
C VAL A 293 17.21 -14.71 -6.18
N ILE A 294 18.28 -15.33 -5.66
CA ILE A 294 18.27 -16.73 -5.23
C ILE A 294 17.25 -16.94 -4.10
N LEU A 295 17.21 -16.05 -3.10
CA LEU A 295 16.24 -16.11 -2.01
C LEU A 295 14.79 -15.93 -2.49
N ALA A 296 14.59 -15.16 -3.56
CA ALA A 296 13.28 -15.04 -4.23
C ALA A 296 12.92 -16.27 -5.11
N LEU A 297 13.79 -17.29 -5.17
CA LEU A 297 13.69 -18.44 -6.07
C LEU A 297 13.57 -18.02 -7.55
N GLY A 298 14.30 -16.96 -7.91
CA GLY A 298 14.36 -16.44 -9.26
C GLY A 298 15.04 -17.39 -10.25
N HIS A 299 14.78 -17.18 -11.53
CA HIS A 299 15.41 -17.93 -12.61
C HIS A 299 16.93 -17.67 -12.65
N PRO A 300 17.78 -18.66 -13.00
CA PRO A 300 19.24 -18.48 -13.05
C PRO A 300 19.69 -17.29 -13.91
N LEU A 301 19.01 -17.02 -15.03
CA LEU A 301 19.32 -15.85 -15.86
C LEU A 301 18.99 -14.51 -15.17
N SER A 302 18.00 -14.48 -14.28
CA SER A 302 17.72 -13.30 -13.44
C SER A 302 18.80 -13.13 -12.37
N VAL A 303 19.36 -14.22 -11.83
CA VAL A 303 20.49 -14.19 -10.89
C VAL A 303 21.72 -13.58 -11.57
N ILE A 304 22.05 -14.04 -12.78
CA ILE A 304 23.16 -13.49 -13.58
C ILE A 304 22.89 -12.01 -13.92
N THR A 305 21.66 -11.68 -14.31
CA THR A 305 21.30 -10.30 -14.62
C THR A 305 21.48 -9.39 -13.40
N ALA A 306 21.02 -9.79 -12.22
CA ALA A 306 21.21 -9.03 -10.98
C ALA A 306 22.70 -8.86 -10.63
N PHE A 307 23.49 -9.94 -10.75
CA PHE A 307 24.93 -9.90 -10.50
C PHE A 307 25.65 -8.86 -11.37
N LEU A 308 25.33 -8.83 -12.67
CA LEU A 308 25.96 -7.92 -13.63
C LEU A 308 25.44 -6.49 -13.53
N ALA A 309 24.14 -6.31 -13.25
CA ALA A 309 23.52 -4.98 -13.21
C ALA A 309 23.88 -4.21 -11.94
N ALA A 310 23.91 -4.88 -10.78
CA ALA A 310 24.02 -4.24 -9.47
C ALA A 310 25.20 -3.26 -9.32
N PRO A 311 26.43 -3.59 -9.70
CA PRO A 311 27.58 -2.69 -9.54
C PRO A 311 27.43 -1.35 -10.25
N PHE A 312 26.70 -1.32 -11.37
CA PHE A 312 26.46 -0.10 -12.15
C PHE A 312 25.21 0.63 -11.67
N THR A 313 24.13 -0.10 -11.36
CA THR A 313 22.88 0.52 -10.89
C THR A 313 23.02 1.12 -9.50
N SER A 314 23.84 0.54 -8.62
CA SER A 314 24.14 1.14 -7.30
C SER A 314 24.79 2.51 -7.40
N LEU A 315 25.46 2.82 -8.52
CA LEU A 315 26.07 4.12 -8.81
C LEU A 315 25.15 5.05 -9.63
N ASN A 316 23.93 4.62 -9.93
CA ASN A 316 22.95 5.42 -10.66
C ASN A 316 21.63 5.49 -9.88
N PRO A 317 21.30 6.62 -9.24
CA PRO A 317 20.08 6.74 -8.42
C PRO A 317 18.77 6.60 -9.21
N THR A 318 18.82 6.57 -10.55
CA THR A 318 17.65 6.41 -11.42
C THR A 318 17.40 4.96 -11.85
N LEU A 319 18.36 4.05 -11.62
CA LEU A 319 18.28 2.66 -12.04
C LEU A 319 18.41 1.72 -10.85
N ALA A 320 17.78 0.55 -10.93
CA ALA A 320 17.85 -0.47 -9.89
C ALA A 320 18.15 -1.85 -10.48
N ALA A 321 19.06 -2.60 -9.87
CA ALA A 321 19.46 -3.94 -10.31
C ALA A 321 18.25 -4.87 -10.48
N GLY A 322 17.31 -4.76 -9.54
CA GLY A 322 16.09 -5.53 -9.53
C GLY A 322 15.20 -5.28 -10.73
N TRP A 323 15.18 -4.09 -11.34
CA TRP A 323 14.38 -3.87 -12.56
C TRP A 323 14.86 -4.75 -13.70
N PHE A 324 16.18 -4.84 -13.91
CA PHE A 324 16.76 -5.70 -14.93
C PHE A 324 16.49 -7.17 -14.61
N ALA A 325 16.73 -7.59 -13.36
CA ALA A 325 16.47 -8.96 -12.93
C ALA A 325 14.99 -9.36 -13.04
N GLY A 326 14.07 -8.44 -12.70
CA GLY A 326 12.64 -8.65 -12.79
C GLY A 326 12.10 -8.67 -14.22
N LEU A 327 12.62 -7.83 -15.11
CA LEU A 327 12.30 -7.90 -16.53
C LEU A 327 12.78 -9.21 -17.14
N THR A 328 13.99 -9.67 -16.79
CA THR A 328 14.48 -11.00 -17.17
C THR A 328 13.57 -12.08 -16.61
N GLU A 329 13.20 -12.03 -15.32
CA GLU A 329 12.33 -13.00 -14.68
C GLU A 329 10.97 -13.10 -15.38
N MET A 330 10.39 -11.95 -15.72
CA MET A 330 9.13 -11.82 -16.43
C MET A 330 9.21 -12.47 -17.81
N TRP A 331 10.28 -12.19 -18.56
CA TRP A 331 10.48 -12.76 -19.89
C TRP A 331 10.64 -14.28 -19.87
N MET A 332 11.31 -14.80 -18.84
CA MET A 332 11.56 -16.24 -18.69
C MET A 332 10.35 -17.02 -18.19
N ARG A 333 9.61 -16.46 -17.21
CA ARG A 333 8.47 -17.18 -16.62
C ARG A 333 7.15 -16.96 -17.34
N ARG A 334 7.02 -15.85 -18.10
CA ARG A 334 5.81 -15.41 -18.82
C ARG A 334 4.53 -15.61 -17.99
N PRO A 335 4.16 -14.63 -17.15
CA PRO A 335 2.91 -14.67 -16.38
C PRO A 335 1.72 -14.94 -17.30
N ARG A 336 0.79 -15.78 -16.87
CA ARG A 336 -0.46 -16.10 -17.59
C ARG A 336 -1.63 -15.43 -16.88
N VAL A 337 -2.75 -15.24 -17.58
CA VAL A 337 -4.01 -14.68 -17.01
C VAL A 337 -4.37 -15.31 -15.65
N LYS A 338 -4.22 -16.65 -15.50
CA LYS A 338 -4.47 -17.35 -14.23
C LYS A 338 -3.58 -16.91 -13.06
N ASP A 339 -2.36 -16.46 -13.33
CA ASP A 339 -1.44 -16.00 -12.29
C ASP A 339 -1.89 -14.62 -11.76
N PHE A 340 -2.54 -13.82 -12.61
CA PHE A 340 -3.18 -12.56 -12.20
C PHE A 340 -4.45 -12.80 -11.41
N ASP A 341 -5.31 -13.72 -11.85
CA ASP A 341 -6.50 -14.13 -11.08
C ASP A 341 -6.09 -14.70 -9.69
N GLY A 342 -4.94 -15.40 -9.64
CA GLY A 342 -4.38 -15.96 -8.42
C GLY A 342 -3.80 -14.93 -7.44
N LEU A 343 -3.63 -13.67 -7.84
CA LEU A 343 -3.14 -12.61 -6.95
C LEU A 343 -4.09 -12.34 -5.79
N PHE A 344 -5.38 -12.55 -6.00
CA PHE A 344 -6.39 -12.32 -4.98
C PHE A 344 -6.59 -13.52 -4.04
N ARG A 345 -5.78 -14.58 -4.15
CA ARG A 345 -5.94 -15.83 -3.41
C ARG A 345 -4.64 -16.26 -2.73
N LEU A 346 -3.85 -15.29 -2.26
CA LEU A 346 -2.56 -15.52 -1.61
C LEU A 346 -2.77 -15.56 -0.09
N ASN A 347 -3.06 -16.76 0.43
CA ASN A 347 -3.46 -16.96 1.82
C ASN A 347 -2.27 -17.31 2.72
N ARG A 348 -1.20 -17.87 2.15
CA ARG A 348 0.01 -18.29 2.85
C ARG A 348 1.22 -17.59 2.25
N MET A 349 2.26 -17.40 3.06
CA MET A 349 3.54 -16.84 2.60
C MET A 349 4.12 -17.61 1.41
N ARG A 350 3.94 -18.93 1.38
CA ARG A 350 4.38 -19.79 0.27
C ARG A 350 3.71 -19.43 -1.06
N ASP A 351 2.47 -18.95 -1.05
CA ASP A 351 1.71 -18.63 -2.26
C ASP A 351 2.38 -17.48 -3.04
N TYR A 352 3.01 -16.54 -2.33
CA TYR A 352 3.79 -15.46 -2.93
C TYR A 352 5.00 -16.00 -3.68
N TRP A 353 5.66 -17.05 -3.16
CA TRP A 353 6.73 -17.71 -3.88
C TRP A 353 6.19 -18.54 -5.03
N GLU A 354 5.01 -19.16 -4.96
CA GLU A 354 4.50 -20.01 -6.03
C GLU A 354 3.90 -19.25 -7.22
N ASN A 355 3.24 -18.12 -6.98
CA ASN A 355 2.64 -17.31 -8.03
C ASN A 355 3.72 -16.57 -8.85
N ARG A 356 3.62 -16.66 -10.19
CA ARG A 356 4.64 -16.12 -11.10
C ARG A 356 4.76 -14.61 -11.03
N VAL A 357 3.64 -13.91 -10.86
CA VAL A 357 3.62 -12.44 -10.76
C VAL A 357 4.33 -11.99 -9.50
N THR A 358 3.93 -12.52 -8.34
CA THR A 358 4.54 -12.14 -7.06
C THR A 358 6.01 -12.55 -7.01
N ARG A 359 6.39 -13.68 -7.61
CA ARG A 359 7.78 -14.08 -7.76
C ARG A 359 8.61 -13.02 -8.52
N ILE A 360 8.10 -12.46 -9.61
CA ILE A 360 8.77 -11.37 -10.33
C ILE A 360 8.95 -10.15 -9.41
N LEU A 361 7.91 -9.76 -8.67
CA LEU A 361 8.00 -8.63 -7.75
C LEU A 361 9.04 -8.87 -6.64
N MET A 362 9.06 -10.07 -6.06
CA MET A 362 10.03 -10.45 -5.03
C MET A 362 11.46 -10.48 -5.56
N VAL A 363 11.68 -10.97 -6.78
CA VAL A 363 12.99 -10.90 -7.45
C VAL A 363 13.48 -9.46 -7.52
N ILE A 364 12.61 -8.51 -7.89
CA ILE A 364 12.97 -7.09 -7.94
C ILE A 364 13.32 -6.55 -6.54
N VAL A 365 12.44 -6.80 -5.57
CA VAL A 365 12.59 -6.31 -4.19
C VAL A 365 13.87 -6.86 -3.56
N PHE A 366 14.10 -8.17 -3.62
CA PHE A 366 15.24 -8.82 -2.99
C PHE A 366 16.56 -8.48 -3.70
N ALA A 367 16.58 -8.38 -5.04
CA ALA A 367 17.75 -7.92 -5.76
C ALA A 367 18.15 -6.49 -5.36
N ASN A 368 17.16 -5.60 -5.17
CA ASN A 368 17.40 -4.22 -4.73
C ASN A 368 17.89 -4.15 -3.28
N ILE A 369 17.33 -4.97 -2.38
CA ILE A 369 17.81 -5.09 -0.99
C ILE A 369 19.26 -5.57 -0.99
N GLY A 370 19.56 -6.64 -1.74
CA GLY A 370 20.91 -7.17 -1.87
C GLY A 370 21.91 -6.15 -2.43
N SER A 371 21.53 -5.41 -3.48
CA SER A 371 22.34 -4.33 -4.05
C SER A 371 22.59 -3.19 -3.05
N SER A 372 21.58 -2.83 -2.25
CA SER A 372 21.70 -1.78 -1.23
C SER A 372 22.64 -2.19 -0.10
N ILE A 373 22.47 -3.42 0.44
CA ILE A 373 23.37 -3.98 1.45
C ILE A 373 24.80 -4.06 0.89
N GLY A 374 24.94 -4.54 -0.35
CA GLY A 374 26.22 -4.63 -1.04
C GLY A 374 26.90 -3.28 -1.21
N THR A 375 26.15 -2.21 -1.49
CA THR A 375 26.67 -0.85 -1.55
C THR A 375 27.29 -0.42 -0.22
N PHE A 376 26.59 -0.59 0.89
CA PHE A 376 27.11 -0.20 2.20
C PHE A 376 28.34 -1.02 2.61
N ILE A 377 28.29 -2.34 2.43
CA ILE A 377 29.41 -3.25 2.76
C ILE A 377 30.61 -2.93 1.87
N ALA A 378 30.40 -2.76 0.55
CA ALA A 378 31.47 -2.46 -0.38
C ALA A 378 32.11 -1.11 -0.07
N LEU A 379 31.35 -0.03 0.11
CA LEU A 379 31.91 1.28 0.46
C LEU A 379 32.76 1.22 1.74
N SER A 380 32.26 0.51 2.76
CA SER A 380 32.97 0.35 4.03
C SER A 380 34.28 -0.43 3.85
N TYR A 381 34.23 -1.50 3.05
CA TYR A 381 35.41 -2.30 2.74
C TYR A 381 36.44 -1.53 1.91
N LEU A 382 36.00 -0.77 0.90
CA LEU A 382 36.88 0.06 0.08
C LEU A 382 37.57 1.16 0.90
N ALA A 383 36.86 1.76 1.85
CA ALA A 383 37.44 2.75 2.75
C ALA A 383 38.52 2.15 3.68
N LEU A 384 38.43 0.86 4.01
CA LEU A 384 39.45 0.14 4.80
C LEU A 384 40.70 -0.26 4.00
N LEU A 385 40.62 -0.23 2.66
CA LEU A 385 41.75 -0.52 1.77
C LEU A 385 42.63 0.71 1.48
N LEU A 386 42.10 1.91 1.77
CA LEU A 386 42.85 3.18 1.72
C LEU A 386 43.76 3.31 2.93
#